data_AF-A0A1G8VQ33-F1
#
_entry.id   AF-A0A1G8VQ33-F1
#
_cell.length_a   1.000
_cell.length_b   1.000
_cell.length_c   1.000
_cell.angle_alpha   90.00
_cell.angle_beta   90.00
_cell.angle_gamma   90.00
#
_symmetry.space_group_name_H-M   'P 1'
#
loop_
_entity.id
_entity.type
_entity.pdbx_description
1 polymer ?
#
loop_
_entity_poly.entity_id
_entity_poly.type
_entity_poly.pdbx_seq_one_letter_code
_entity_poly.pdbx_strand_id
1 'polypeptide(L)'
;MMLQIAHRESHDVDIFLCDPQSLPFWDPHKQDFNFEIRPSEYKSDSNRFLKLAFEAVGEIDFIVAGHKTANPTIEREIEGMNVLLEKIPEIIAKDHLSWSEYQTARYL
;
A
#
# COMPACT_ATOMS: atom_id res chain seq x y z
N MET A 1 -9.04 -0.89 -3.25
CA MET A 1 -9.39 -0.77 -4.66
C MET A 1 -8.57 -1.74 -5.51
N MET A 2 -9.22 -2.79 -6.01
CA MET A 2 -8.60 -3.78 -6.90
C MET A 2 -8.78 -3.37 -8.37
N LEU A 3 -7.98 -2.38 -8.82
CA LEU A 3 -8.14 -1.66 -10.11
C LEU A 3 -7.99 -2.48 -11.40
N GLN A 4 -7.36 -3.65 -11.34
CA GLN A 4 -7.03 -4.44 -12.53
C GLN A 4 -7.82 -5.75 -12.65
N ILE A 5 -8.29 -6.33 -11.55
CA ILE A 5 -8.82 -7.71 -11.56
C ILE A 5 -10.32 -7.76 -11.22
N ALA A 6 -10.94 -6.64 -10.79
CA ALA A 6 -12.41 -6.49 -10.60
C ALA A 6 -13.13 -7.69 -9.94
N HIS A 7 -12.41 -8.44 -9.09
CA HIS A 7 -12.89 -9.70 -8.52
C HIS A 7 -13.70 -9.48 -7.22
N ARG A 8 -13.51 -8.32 -6.56
CA ARG A 8 -14.30 -7.87 -5.41
C ARG A 8 -14.26 -6.36 -5.29
N GLU A 9 -15.30 -5.78 -4.71
CA GLU A 9 -15.21 -4.41 -4.17
C GLU A 9 -14.27 -4.44 -2.96
N SER A 10 -13.17 -3.71 -3.05
CA SER A 10 -12.21 -3.52 -1.97
C SER A 10 -12.09 -2.03 -1.73
N HIS A 11 -12.31 -1.65 -0.49
CA HIS A 11 -12.27 -0.26 -0.05
C HIS A 11 -10.85 0.15 0.40
N ASP A 12 -9.93 -0.81 0.50
CA ASP A 12 -8.58 -0.60 1.01
C ASP A 12 -7.61 -0.14 -0.09
N VAL A 13 -6.77 0.85 0.16
CA VAL A 13 -5.81 1.37 -0.82
C VAL A 13 -4.39 0.99 -0.39
N ASP A 14 -3.75 0.10 -1.14
CA ASP A 14 -2.34 -0.25 -0.96
C ASP A 14 -1.43 0.66 -1.79
N ILE A 15 -0.52 1.37 -1.12
CA ILE A 15 0.50 2.25 -1.72
C ILE A 15 1.88 1.67 -1.41
N PHE A 16 2.58 1.21 -2.45
CA PHE A 16 3.93 0.67 -2.29
C PHE A 16 5.00 1.76 -2.45
N LEU A 17 5.85 1.88 -1.44
CA LEU A 17 7.00 2.78 -1.43
C LEU A 17 8.29 1.97 -1.63
N CYS A 18 9.15 2.41 -2.55
CA CYS A 18 10.45 1.75 -2.76
C CYS A 18 11.51 2.18 -1.73
N ASP A 19 11.33 3.34 -1.11
CA ASP A 19 12.28 3.92 -0.16
C ASP A 19 11.65 4.04 1.24
N PRO A 20 12.19 3.35 2.27
CA PRO A 20 11.76 3.50 3.66
C PRO A 20 11.81 4.95 4.17
N GLN A 21 12.74 5.77 3.66
CA GLN A 21 12.88 7.17 4.07
C GLN A 21 11.69 8.04 3.63
N SER A 22 10.88 7.55 2.70
CA SER A 22 9.64 8.22 2.30
C SER A 22 8.52 8.05 3.33
N LEU A 23 8.54 7.00 4.16
CA LEU A 23 7.44 6.66 5.08
C LEU A 23 7.12 7.77 6.10
N PRO A 24 8.11 8.44 6.75
CA PRO A 24 7.84 9.54 7.67
C PRO A 24 7.16 10.77 7.04
N PHE A 25 7.22 10.93 5.71
CA PHE A 25 6.51 12.01 5.01
C PHE A 25 5.02 11.72 4.87
N TRP A 26 4.59 10.47 5.00
CA TRP A 26 3.18 10.09 4.93
C TRP A 26 2.55 9.91 6.32
N ASP A 27 3.36 10.01 7.38
CA ASP A 27 2.96 9.84 8.78
C ASP A 27 2.22 11.10 9.29
N PRO A 28 0.92 11.00 9.61
CA PRO A 28 0.12 12.13 10.09
C PRO A 28 0.50 12.61 11.49
N HIS A 29 1.31 11.86 12.23
CA HIS A 29 1.89 12.37 13.48
C HIS A 29 3.08 13.31 13.25
N LYS A 30 3.71 13.23 12.07
CA LYS A 30 4.91 14.01 11.71
C LYS A 30 4.60 15.15 10.74
N GLN A 31 3.49 15.05 10.02
CA GLN A 31 3.05 16.03 9.04
C GLN A 31 1.66 16.55 9.37
N ASP A 32 1.41 17.82 9.06
CA ASP A 32 0.10 18.45 9.24
C ASP A 32 -0.80 18.18 8.03
N PHE A 33 -1.24 16.93 7.88
CA PHE A 33 -2.18 16.55 6.83
C PHE A 33 -3.59 16.99 7.20
N ASN A 34 -4.19 17.82 6.35
CA ASN A 34 -5.59 18.20 6.48
C ASN A 34 -6.47 17.18 5.74
N PHE A 35 -6.85 16.10 6.44
CA PHE A 35 -7.82 15.15 5.92
C PHE A 35 -9.24 15.69 6.08
N GLU A 36 -10.03 15.65 5.00
CA GLU A 36 -11.48 15.97 5.05
C GLU A 36 -12.22 14.98 5.96
N ILE A 37 -11.86 13.70 5.89
CA ILE A 37 -12.31 12.65 6.81
C ILE A 37 -11.13 12.27 7.68
N ARG A 38 -11.23 12.42 9.01
CA ARG A 38 -10.12 12.06 9.90
C ARG A 38 -9.99 10.55 10.05
N PRO A 39 -8.77 10.00 9.97
CA PRO A 39 -8.51 8.61 10.33
C PRO A 39 -8.91 8.32 11.77
N SER A 40 -9.55 7.18 11.99
CA SER A 40 -9.95 6.68 13.31
C SER A 40 -8.79 6.00 14.04
N GLU A 41 -7.84 5.41 13.30
CA GLU A 41 -6.65 4.77 13.86
C GLU A 41 -5.43 4.97 12.97
N TYR A 42 -4.26 5.10 13.60
CA TYR A 42 -2.96 5.15 12.95
C TYR A 42 -2.09 4.03 13.51
N LYS A 43 -1.51 3.22 12.63
CA LYS A 43 -0.58 2.17 13.03
C LYS A 43 0.66 2.22 12.15
N SER A 44 1.83 2.41 12.74
CA SER A 44 3.10 2.47 12.00
C SER A 44 4.14 1.54 12.62
N ASP A 45 4.83 0.80 11.75
CA ASP A 45 6.15 0.26 12.02
C ASP A 45 7.13 1.14 11.24
N SER A 46 7.93 1.92 11.96
CA SER A 46 8.63 3.13 11.51
C SER A 46 9.49 2.99 10.24
N ASN A 47 9.78 1.76 9.81
CA ASN A 47 10.54 1.44 8.61
C ASN A 47 9.86 0.50 7.62
N ARG A 48 8.67 -0.05 7.92
CA ARG A 48 8.06 -1.13 7.12
C ARG A 48 6.68 -0.80 6.60
N PHE A 49 5.83 -0.21 7.43
CA PHE A 49 4.49 0.13 7.01
C PHE A 49 3.89 1.28 7.82
N LEU A 50 2.91 1.95 7.22
CA LEU A 50 2.02 2.90 7.86
C LEU A 50 0.60 2.59 7.39
N LYS A 51 -0.30 2.36 8.33
CA LYS A 51 -1.73 2.09 8.11
C LYS A 51 -2.54 3.25 8.66
N LEU A 52 -3.43 3.78 7.83
CA LEU A 52 -4.46 4.74 8.18
C LEU A 52 -5.82 4.06 8.07
N ALA A 53 -6.52 3.87 9.18
CA ALA A 53 -7.86 3.30 9.17
C ALA A 53 -8.91 4.41 9.23
N PHE A 54 -9.95 4.28 8.42
CA PHE A 54 -11.10 5.19 8.37
C PHE A 54 -12.36 4.38 8.64
N GLU A 55 -12.98 4.60 9.80
CA GLU A 55 -14.19 3.89 10.21
C GLU A 55 -15.29 3.97 9.13
N ALA A 56 -15.85 2.81 8.78
CA ALA A 56 -16.88 2.63 7.74
C ALA A 56 -16.49 3.05 6.30
N VAL A 57 -15.26 3.49 6.05
CA VAL A 57 -14.76 3.87 4.72
C VAL A 57 -13.77 2.85 4.17
N GLY A 58 -12.77 2.45 4.97
CA GLY A 58 -11.71 1.53 4.54
C GLY A 58 -10.35 1.90 5.14
N GLU A 59 -9.30 1.28 4.61
CA GLU A 59 -7.93 1.47 5.09
C GLU A 59 -7.01 1.97 3.97
N ILE A 60 -5.98 2.74 4.32
CA ILE A 60 -4.87 3.08 3.42
C ILE A 60 -3.60 2.48 4.01
N ASP A 61 -2.95 1.61 3.25
CA ASP A 61 -1.75 0.88 3.64
C ASP A 61 -0.56 1.37 2.82
N PHE A 62 0.37 2.08 3.47
CA PHE A 62 1.67 2.40 2.91
C PHE A 62 2.64 1.28 3.27
N ILE A 63 3.17 0.59 2.27
CA ILE A 63 4.01 -0.59 2.45
C ILE A 63 5.37 -0.34 1.79
N VAL A 64 6.44 -0.49 2.56
CA VAL A 64 7.80 -0.37 2.02
C VAL A 64 8.19 -1.70 1.38
N ALA A 65 8.17 -1.75 0.05
CA ALA A 65 8.56 -2.91 -0.73
C ALA A 65 9.14 -2.48 -2.07
N GLY A 66 10.39 -2.89 -2.32
CA GLY A 66 11.01 -2.73 -3.63
C GLY A 66 10.34 -3.59 -4.70
N HIS A 67 10.51 -3.17 -5.96
CA HIS A 67 10.00 -3.89 -7.12
C HIS A 67 10.57 -5.31 -7.23
N LYS A 68 9.74 -6.25 -7.69
CA LYS A 68 10.09 -7.67 -7.88
C LYS A 68 10.26 -8.03 -9.34
N THR A 69 9.72 -7.22 -10.25
CA THR A 69 9.82 -7.41 -11.70
C THR A 69 10.57 -6.27 -12.37
N ALA A 70 11.08 -6.52 -13.59
CA ALA A 70 11.85 -5.54 -14.36
C ALA A 70 11.00 -4.36 -14.88
N ASN A 71 9.69 -4.54 -14.99
CA ASN A 71 8.77 -3.51 -15.49
C ASN A 71 7.49 -3.52 -14.63
N PRO A 72 7.57 -2.97 -13.40
CA PRO A 72 6.64 -3.24 -12.31
C PRO A 72 5.33 -2.47 -12.40
N THR A 73 5.33 -1.31 -13.07
CA THR A 73 4.18 -0.39 -13.09
C THR A 73 3.80 0.03 -14.51
N ILE A 74 2.56 0.46 -14.67
CA ILE A 74 2.01 1.11 -15.85
C ILE A 74 1.36 2.43 -15.42
N GLU A 75 1.60 3.50 -16.17
CA GLU A 75 0.89 4.76 -15.96
C GLU A 75 -0.58 4.61 -16.33
N ARG A 76 -1.46 5.07 -15.44
CA ARG A 76 -2.90 5.09 -15.67
C ARG A 76 -3.51 6.32 -15.04
N GLU A 77 -4.48 6.91 -15.72
CA GLU A 77 -5.29 7.98 -15.14
C GLU A 77 -6.39 7.38 -14.25
N ILE A 78 -6.47 7.85 -13.01
CA ILE A 78 -7.48 7.46 -12.01
C ILE A 78 -7.97 8.72 -11.34
N GLU A 79 -9.28 8.98 -11.40
CA GLU A 79 -9.91 10.19 -10.84
C GLU A 79 -9.20 11.50 -11.32
N GLY A 80 -8.76 11.53 -12.58
CA GLY A 80 -8.04 12.66 -13.17
C GLY A 80 -6.57 12.79 -12.74
N MET A 81 -6.03 11.84 -11.97
CA MET A 81 -4.63 11.80 -11.55
C MET A 81 -3.87 10.69 -12.29
N ASN A 82 -2.70 11.02 -12.84
CA ASN A 82 -1.78 10.04 -13.39
C ASN A 82 -1.09 9.30 -12.25
N VAL A 83 -1.32 8.00 -12.15
CA VAL A 83 -0.73 7.13 -11.13
C VAL A 83 0.06 6.00 -11.76
N LEU A 84 1.10 5.54 -11.05
CA LEU A 84 1.85 4.34 -11.40
C LEU A 84 1.17 3.14 -10.78
N LEU A 85 0.35 2.46 -11.57
CA LEU A 85 -0.36 1.26 -11.14
C LEU A 85 0.52 0.02 -11.33
N GLU A 86 0.63 -0.83 -10.31
CA GLU A 86 1.37 -2.09 -10.45
C GLU A 86 0.77 -2.96 -11.55
N LYS A 87 1.61 -3.71 -12.26
CA LYS A 87 1.16 -4.70 -13.23
C LYS A 87 0.83 -6.01 -12.52
N ILE A 88 -0.07 -6.79 -13.11
CA ILE A 88 -0.45 -8.11 -12.61
C ILE A 88 0.76 -9.00 -12.22
N PRO A 89 1.85 -9.09 -13.02
CA PRO A 89 3.01 -9.90 -12.62
C PRO A 89 3.67 -9.42 -11.32
N GLU A 90 3.71 -8.12 -11.08
CA GLU A 90 4.26 -7.53 -9.85
C GLU A 90 3.38 -7.86 -8.65
N ILE A 91 2.06 -7.68 -8.81
CA ILE A 91 1.06 -7.99 -7.77
C ILE A 91 1.16 -9.47 -7.34
N ILE A 92 1.21 -10.39 -8.31
CA ILE A 92 1.34 -11.84 -8.04
C ILE A 92 2.67 -12.14 -7.35
N ALA A 93 3.78 -11.54 -7.82
CA ALA A 93 5.10 -11.78 -7.23
C ALA A 93 5.17 -11.33 -5.76
N LYS A 94 4.57 -10.18 -5.44
CA LYS A 94 4.50 -9.66 -4.07
C LYS A 94 3.61 -10.50 -3.17
N ASP A 95 2.45 -10.91 -3.67
CA ASP A 95 1.54 -11.79 -2.93
C ASP A 95 2.26 -13.10 -2.57
N HIS A 96 2.81 -13.81 -3.58
CA HIS A 96 3.52 -15.08 -3.35
C HIS A 96 4.70 -14.97 -2.38
N LEU A 97 5.48 -13.90 -2.43
CA LEU A 97 6.58 -13.66 -1.48
C LEU A 97 6.06 -13.41 -0.06
N SER A 98 4.99 -12.63 0.09
CA SER A 98 4.36 -12.40 1.39
C SER A 98 3.94 -13.74 2.03
N TRP A 99 3.26 -14.61 1.27
CA TRP A 99 2.88 -15.94 1.74
C TRP A 99 4.08 -16.79 2.18
N SER A 100 5.19 -16.73 1.44
CA SER A 100 6.42 -17.46 1.79
C SER A 100 7.02 -16.97 3.10
N GLU A 101 7.14 -15.65 3.30
CA GLU A 101 7.68 -15.06 4.54
C GLU A 101 6.81 -15.40 5.75
N TYR A 102 5.48 -15.37 5.60
CA TYR A 102 4.53 -15.79 6.63
C TYR A 102 4.69 -17.28 7.01
N GLN A 103 4.96 -18.16 6.06
CA GLN A 103 5.24 -19.56 6.38
C GLN A 103 6.58 -19.70 7.11
N THR A 104 7.65 -19.06 6.63
CA THR A 104 8.97 -19.13 7.29
C THR A 104 8.92 -18.61 8.73
N ALA A 105 8.18 -17.53 9.00
CA ALA A 105 8.01 -16.98 10.35
C ALA A 105 7.15 -17.87 11.28
N ARG A 106 6.36 -18.81 10.75
CA ARG A 106 5.58 -19.78 11.55
C ARG A 106 6.35 -21.06 11.89
N TYR A 107 7.47 -21.30 11.22
CA TYR A 107 8.34 -22.47 11.43
C TYR A 107 9.64 -22.13 12.17
N LEU A 108 9.82 -20.87 12.59
CA LEU A 108 10.87 -20.39 13.49
C LEU A 108 10.27 -20.07 14.85
#